data_AF-A0A2C9ERN3-F1
#
_entry.id   AF-A0A2C9ERN3-F1
#
_cell.length_a   1.000
_cell.length_b   1.000
_cell.length_c   1.000
_cell.angle_alpha   90.00
_cell.angle_beta   90.00
_cell.angle_gamma   90.00
#
_symmetry.space_group_name_H-M   'P 1'
#
loop_
_entity.id
_entity.type
_entity.pdbx_description
1 polymer ?
#
loop_
_entity_poly.entity_id
_entity_poly.type
_entity_poly.pdbx_seq_one_letter_code
_entity_poly.pdbx_strand_id
1 'polypeptide(L)'
;MMTVIVVLFGAWLGWRHFRRPSGTSLVVFTPRKRWALTLAQPMVDATGMTGFYDPDTTHFMDQAKSTLRASLLHQIGFRSNATDDEVCAHLNGTLERQWFRIDLHGLNPSDDPRAAMAFACVRSAFFVRCAMLMSWLEPETGWRIMLLNAQRAQDCFNDWEDFGKAFMLGRQQWIAAFRADSLGTSFNEAKLSQLLAPGSGVWASVDWKGLPALCPVAD
;
A
#
# COMPACT_ATOMS: atom_id res chain seq x y z
N MET A 1 14.01 -53.60 -0.62
CA MET A 1 14.89 -52.42 -0.78
C MET A 1 14.20 -51.21 -1.39
N MET A 2 13.30 -51.36 -2.38
CA MET A 2 12.66 -50.22 -3.06
C MET A 2 11.76 -49.35 -2.16
N THR A 3 11.07 -49.94 -1.19
CA THR A 3 10.16 -49.24 -0.26
C THR A 3 10.88 -48.34 0.75
N VAL A 4 12.07 -48.72 1.20
CA VAL A 4 12.86 -47.92 2.15
C VAL A 4 13.39 -46.64 1.47
N ILE A 5 13.76 -46.73 0.19
CA ILE A 5 14.25 -45.58 -0.59
C ILE A 5 13.14 -44.55 -0.80
N VAL A 6 11.91 -44.99 -1.12
CA VAL A 6 10.76 -44.08 -1.32
C VAL A 6 10.39 -43.34 -0.03
N VAL A 7 10.42 -44.01 1.13
CA VAL A 7 10.14 -43.38 2.42
C VAL A 7 11.21 -42.37 2.79
N LEU A 8 12.49 -42.68 2.56
CA LEU A 8 13.60 -41.74 2.82
C LEU A 8 13.57 -40.54 1.86
N PHE A 9 13.19 -40.74 0.60
CA PHE A 9 13.06 -39.65 -0.38
C PHE A 9 11.85 -38.75 -0.06
N GLY A 10 10.72 -39.34 0.35
CA GLY A 10 9.54 -38.60 0.80
C GLY A 10 9.80 -37.81 2.08
N ALA A 11 10.50 -38.40 3.05
CA ALA A 11 10.92 -37.72 4.27
C ALA A 11 11.94 -36.61 3.98
N TRP A 12 12.88 -36.82 3.05
CA TRP A 12 13.85 -35.80 2.64
C TRP A 12 13.19 -34.65 1.87
N LEU A 13 12.23 -34.92 0.98
CA LEU A 13 11.44 -33.89 0.30
C LEU A 13 10.55 -33.11 1.27
N GLY A 14 9.88 -33.80 2.19
CA GLY A 14 9.08 -33.17 3.24
C GLY A 14 9.94 -32.32 4.17
N TRP A 15 11.11 -32.82 4.57
CA TRP A 15 12.08 -32.09 5.38
C TRP A 15 12.72 -30.93 4.63
N ARG A 16 12.97 -31.03 3.32
CA ARG A 16 13.47 -29.94 2.47
C ARG A 16 12.40 -28.87 2.21
N HIS A 17 11.13 -29.26 2.18
CA HIS A 17 10.02 -28.32 2.06
C HIS A 17 9.78 -27.56 3.37
N PHE A 18 9.86 -28.24 4.51
CA PHE A 18 9.76 -27.64 5.85
C PHE A 18 11.04 -26.91 6.29
N ARG A 19 12.22 -27.31 5.80
CA ARG A 19 13.50 -26.61 5.95
C ARG A 19 13.89 -25.85 4.69
N ARG A 20 12.93 -25.23 4.00
CA ARG A 20 13.31 -23.99 3.33
C ARG A 20 13.78 -23.07 4.45
N PRO A 21 15.05 -22.63 4.45
CA PRO A 21 15.43 -21.58 5.36
C PRO A 21 14.44 -20.45 5.07
N SER A 22 13.70 -20.04 6.09
CA SER A 22 13.15 -18.69 6.14
C SER A 22 14.38 -17.80 6.07
N GLY A 23 14.88 -17.57 4.86
CA GLY A 23 16.01 -16.72 4.62
C GLY A 23 15.59 -15.40 5.22
N THR A 24 16.28 -14.99 6.28
CA THR A 24 16.22 -13.61 6.72
C THR A 24 16.68 -12.83 5.49
N SER A 25 15.73 -12.23 4.77
CA SER A 25 16.08 -11.43 3.61
C SER A 25 17.09 -10.38 4.06
N LEU A 26 18.24 -10.36 3.39
CA LEU A 26 19.21 -9.28 3.57
C LEU A 26 18.74 -8.01 2.85
N VAL A 27 17.72 -8.12 2.00
CA VAL A 27 17.13 -6.99 1.29
C VAL A 27 16.17 -6.31 2.25
N VAL A 28 16.43 -5.03 2.55
CA VAL A 28 15.54 -4.19 3.34
C VAL A 28 15.18 -2.99 2.49
N PHE A 29 13.92 -2.57 2.51
CA PHE A 29 13.55 -1.30 1.90
C PHE A 29 14.38 -0.16 2.50
N THR A 30 14.83 0.76 1.66
CA THR A 30 15.49 1.98 2.13
C THR A 30 14.57 2.72 3.11
N PRO A 31 15.10 3.50 4.06
CA PRO A 31 14.28 4.25 5.01
C PRO A 31 13.17 5.08 4.35
N ARG A 32 13.47 5.65 3.17
CA ARG A 32 12.49 6.40 2.35
C ARG A 32 11.35 5.53 1.83
N LYS A 33 11.67 4.36 1.28
CA LYS A 33 10.65 3.41 0.80
C LYS A 33 9.79 2.91 1.96
N ARG A 34 10.40 2.64 3.12
CA ARG A 34 9.66 2.28 4.35
C ARG A 34 8.70 3.39 4.76
N TRP A 35 9.15 4.64 4.82
CA TRP A 35 8.30 5.79 5.14
C TRP A 35 7.15 5.93 4.13
N ALA A 36 7.41 5.82 2.83
CA ALA A 36 6.37 5.92 1.82
C ALA A 36 5.32 4.80 1.94
N LEU A 37 5.74 3.58 2.31
CA LEU A 37 4.83 2.48 2.58
C LEU A 37 3.97 2.72 3.82
N THR A 38 4.49 3.34 4.88
CA THR A 38 3.74 3.51 6.14
C THR A 38 2.51 4.40 6.00
N LEU A 39 2.43 5.25 4.96
CA LEU A 39 1.21 5.97 4.62
C LEU A 39 0.02 5.04 4.37
N ALA A 40 0.26 3.84 3.85
CA ALA A 40 -0.79 2.87 3.52
C ALA A 40 -1.29 2.07 4.73
N GLN A 41 -0.69 2.23 5.93
CA GLN A 41 -1.00 1.39 7.09
C GLN A 41 -2.50 1.28 7.40
N PRO A 42 -3.30 2.37 7.38
CA PRO A 42 -4.74 2.24 7.63
C PRO A 42 -5.46 1.27 6.69
N MET A 43 -5.00 1.19 5.43
CA MET A 43 -5.58 0.30 4.41
C MET A 43 -5.06 -1.13 4.56
N VAL A 44 -3.79 -1.29 4.93
CA VAL A 44 -3.21 -2.61 5.24
C VAL A 44 -3.96 -3.24 6.42
N ASP A 45 -4.20 -2.48 7.48
CA ASP A 45 -4.98 -2.93 8.65
C ASP A 45 -6.43 -3.28 8.27
N ALA A 46 -7.06 -2.46 7.42
CA ALA A 46 -8.44 -2.69 6.98
C ALA A 46 -8.59 -3.94 6.10
N THR A 47 -7.57 -4.29 5.33
CA THR A 47 -7.60 -5.43 4.40
C THR A 47 -6.97 -6.69 4.97
N GLY A 48 -6.27 -6.61 6.10
CA GLY A 48 -5.56 -7.74 6.70
C GLY A 48 -4.41 -8.26 5.84
N MET A 49 -3.86 -7.40 4.98
CA MET A 49 -2.89 -7.81 3.96
C MET A 49 -1.54 -8.18 4.59
N THR A 50 -1.03 -9.36 4.23
CA THR A 50 0.31 -9.82 4.59
C THR A 50 1.31 -9.53 3.47
N GLY A 51 2.59 -9.37 3.82
CA GLY A 51 3.69 -9.15 2.85
C GLY A 51 3.76 -7.74 2.23
N PHE A 52 2.84 -6.83 2.54
CA PHE A 52 2.83 -5.47 1.96
C PHE A 52 4.16 -4.71 2.16
N TYR A 53 4.71 -4.83 3.38
CA TYR A 53 5.97 -4.20 3.82
C TYR A 53 7.21 -5.05 3.60
N ASP A 54 7.05 -6.27 3.09
CA ASP A 54 8.16 -7.19 2.87
C ASP A 54 8.79 -6.94 1.49
N PRO A 55 10.11 -6.62 1.42
CA PRO A 55 10.81 -6.42 0.16
C PRO A 55 10.89 -7.68 -0.72
N ASP A 56 10.80 -8.87 -0.13
CA ASP A 56 10.80 -10.12 -0.90
C ASP A 56 9.43 -10.42 -1.51
N THR A 57 8.37 -9.76 -1.03
CA THR A 57 7.05 -9.87 -1.62
C THR A 57 7.01 -9.08 -2.93
N THR A 58 7.16 -9.80 -4.03
CA THR A 58 7.17 -9.28 -5.40
C THR A 58 5.84 -9.46 -6.13
N HIS A 59 4.96 -10.34 -5.61
CA HIS A 59 3.65 -10.60 -6.17
C HIS A 59 2.65 -10.96 -5.06
N PHE A 60 1.36 -10.79 -5.33
CA PHE A 60 0.32 -11.33 -4.46
C PHE A 60 0.20 -12.84 -4.59
N MET A 61 -0.10 -13.52 -3.47
CA MET A 61 -0.65 -14.87 -3.51
C MET A 61 -2.02 -14.85 -4.21
N ASP A 62 -2.38 -15.93 -4.91
CA ASP A 62 -3.62 -16.01 -5.72
C ASP A 62 -4.88 -15.62 -4.94
N GLN A 63 -4.96 -15.99 -3.66
CA GLN A 63 -6.08 -15.64 -2.79
C GLN A 63 -6.17 -14.14 -2.46
N ALA A 64 -5.03 -13.48 -2.26
CA ALA A 64 -5.00 -12.03 -2.04
C ALA A 64 -5.34 -11.27 -3.33
N LYS A 65 -4.84 -11.78 -4.47
CA LYS A 65 -5.15 -11.26 -5.80
C LYS A 65 -6.66 -11.29 -6.07
N SER A 66 -7.31 -12.44 -5.86
CA SER A 66 -8.76 -12.58 -6.10
C SER A 66 -9.61 -11.66 -5.20
N THR A 67 -9.20 -11.49 -3.93
CA THR A 67 -9.94 -10.69 -2.95
C THR A 67 -9.90 -9.19 -3.26
N LEU A 68 -8.73 -8.68 -3.67
CA LEU A 68 -8.52 -7.22 -3.80
C LEU A 68 -8.75 -6.68 -5.20
N ARG A 69 -8.66 -7.55 -6.22
CA ARG A 69 -8.73 -7.13 -7.62
C ARG A 69 -9.94 -6.23 -7.90
N ALA A 70 -11.15 -6.69 -7.56
CA ALA A 70 -12.37 -5.96 -7.88
C ALA A 70 -12.38 -4.57 -7.24
N SER A 71 -11.97 -4.46 -5.98
CA SER A 71 -11.90 -3.18 -5.26
C SER A 71 -10.84 -2.23 -5.84
N LEU A 72 -9.68 -2.76 -6.24
CA LEU A 72 -8.62 -1.99 -6.90
C LEU A 72 -9.04 -1.49 -8.29
N LEU A 73 -9.69 -2.33 -9.09
CA LEU A 73 -10.24 -1.94 -10.39
C LEU A 73 -11.28 -0.83 -10.23
N HIS A 74 -12.18 -0.98 -9.27
CA HIS A 74 -13.21 0.02 -9.00
C HIS A 74 -12.61 1.38 -8.60
N GLN A 75 -11.53 1.41 -7.81
CA GLN A 75 -10.85 2.66 -7.42
C GLN A 75 -10.36 3.47 -8.62
N ILE A 76 -9.90 2.81 -9.69
CA ILE A 76 -9.45 3.46 -10.92
C ILE A 76 -10.53 3.53 -12.01
N GLY A 77 -11.79 3.23 -11.68
CA GLY A 77 -12.92 3.34 -12.60
C GLY A 77 -13.03 2.21 -13.62
N PHE A 78 -12.33 1.10 -13.42
CA PHE A 78 -12.44 -0.09 -14.27
C PHE A 78 -13.62 -0.99 -13.87
N ARG A 79 -14.17 -1.68 -14.87
CA ARG A 79 -15.11 -2.78 -14.63
C ARG A 79 -14.37 -3.98 -14.03
N SER A 80 -15.06 -4.75 -13.19
CA SER A 80 -14.48 -5.92 -12.51
C SER A 80 -13.98 -7.03 -13.44
N ASN A 81 -14.47 -7.07 -14.68
CA ASN A 81 -14.10 -8.04 -15.70
C ASN A 81 -12.94 -7.60 -16.61
N ALA A 82 -12.32 -6.44 -16.34
CA ALA A 82 -11.16 -5.99 -17.09
C ALA A 82 -9.97 -6.94 -16.94
N THR A 83 -9.27 -7.16 -18.04
CA THR A 83 -8.06 -8.00 -18.12
C THR A 83 -6.85 -7.29 -17.52
N ASP A 84 -5.83 -8.06 -17.12
CA ASP A 84 -4.56 -7.47 -16.63
C ASP A 84 -3.90 -6.60 -17.70
N ASP A 85 -3.93 -7.00 -18.96
CA ASP A 85 -3.33 -6.26 -20.07
C ASP A 85 -4.01 -4.89 -20.29
N GLU A 86 -5.34 -4.83 -20.20
CA GLU A 86 -6.09 -3.56 -20.29
C GLU A 86 -5.72 -2.61 -19.14
N VAL A 87 -5.57 -3.15 -17.94
CA VAL A 87 -5.19 -2.37 -16.75
C VAL A 87 -3.75 -1.88 -16.87
N CYS A 88 -2.81 -2.74 -17.26
CA CYS A 88 -1.41 -2.37 -17.54
C CYS A 88 -1.33 -1.25 -18.58
N ALA A 89 -2.01 -1.42 -19.71
CA ALA A 89 -2.01 -0.43 -20.80
C ALA A 89 -2.55 0.93 -20.34
N HIS A 90 -3.63 0.91 -19.53
CA HIS A 90 -4.18 2.13 -18.97
C HIS A 90 -3.22 2.80 -17.98
N LEU A 91 -2.72 2.07 -16.98
CA LEU A 91 -1.83 2.63 -15.97
C LEU A 91 -0.54 3.18 -16.58
N ASN A 92 0.04 2.49 -17.56
CA ASN A 92 1.22 2.98 -18.29
C ASN A 92 0.92 4.26 -19.08
N GLY A 93 -0.30 4.42 -19.59
CA GLY A 93 -0.71 5.62 -20.32
C GLY A 93 -1.08 6.82 -19.44
N THR A 94 -1.58 6.57 -18.22
CA THR A 94 -2.23 7.61 -17.40
C THR A 94 -1.56 7.86 -16.06
N LEU A 95 -1.10 6.81 -15.37
CA LEU A 95 -0.79 6.88 -13.94
C LEU A 95 0.38 7.82 -13.66
N GLU A 96 1.48 7.70 -14.40
CA GLU A 96 2.64 8.59 -14.19
C GLU A 96 2.30 10.07 -14.39
N ARG A 97 1.34 10.38 -15.28
CA ARG A 97 0.93 11.76 -15.60
C ARG A 97 -0.14 12.29 -14.67
N GLN A 98 -0.88 11.42 -13.98
CA GLN A 98 -2.11 11.79 -13.26
C GLN A 98 -2.17 11.23 -11.84
N TRP A 99 -1.11 10.59 -11.33
CA TRP A 99 -1.09 9.99 -9.99
C TRP A 99 -1.51 10.97 -8.89
N PHE A 100 -1.14 12.25 -9.03
CA PHE A 100 -1.45 13.30 -8.05
C PHE A 100 -2.95 13.62 -7.97
N ARG A 101 -3.75 13.13 -8.93
CA ARG A 101 -5.20 13.33 -8.98
C ARG A 101 -6.00 12.12 -8.47
N ILE A 102 -5.34 10.99 -8.19
CA ILE A 102 -5.99 9.78 -7.65
C ILE A 102 -6.83 10.17 -6.43
N ASP A 103 -8.11 9.77 -6.45
CA ASP A 103 -9.12 10.07 -5.43
C ASP A 103 -9.37 11.58 -5.16
N LEU A 104 -8.89 12.49 -6.01
CA LEU A 104 -9.13 13.94 -5.91
C LEU A 104 -10.00 14.53 -7.04
N HIS A 105 -10.22 13.78 -8.12
CA HIS A 105 -11.01 14.26 -9.27
C HIS A 105 -12.46 14.59 -8.97
N GLY A 106 -13.02 14.00 -7.91
CA GLY A 106 -14.45 14.07 -7.58
C GLY A 106 -14.78 14.96 -6.39
N LEU A 107 -13.86 15.84 -5.94
CA LEU A 107 -14.11 16.70 -4.78
C LEU A 107 -15.24 17.70 -5.05
N ASN A 108 -16.09 17.89 -4.04
CA ASN A 108 -17.13 18.89 -4.02
C ASN A 108 -16.56 20.24 -3.54
N PRO A 109 -17.17 21.38 -3.90
CA PRO A 109 -16.74 22.68 -3.42
C PRO A 109 -16.76 22.84 -1.88
N SER A 110 -17.56 22.03 -1.19
CA SER A 110 -17.68 22.02 0.28
C SER A 110 -16.71 21.07 0.97
N ASP A 111 -15.96 20.25 0.22
CA ASP A 111 -15.00 19.29 0.79
C ASP A 111 -13.78 20.05 1.34
N ASP A 112 -13.23 19.60 2.47
CA ASP A 112 -11.96 20.12 2.95
C ASP A 112 -10.83 19.56 2.05
N PRO A 113 -10.08 20.43 1.34
CA PRO A 113 -9.06 19.99 0.40
C PRO A 113 -7.86 19.34 1.09
N ARG A 114 -7.55 19.75 2.32
CA ARG A 114 -6.46 19.18 3.11
C ARG A 114 -6.84 17.81 3.65
N ALA A 115 -8.07 17.66 4.14
CA ALA A 115 -8.59 16.36 4.54
C ALA A 115 -8.64 15.38 3.35
N ALA A 116 -9.12 15.86 2.19
CA ALA A 116 -9.08 15.11 0.94
C ALA A 116 -7.65 14.68 0.57
N MET A 117 -6.66 15.57 0.74
CA MET A 117 -5.26 15.26 0.45
C MET A 117 -4.74 14.11 1.31
N ALA A 118 -5.02 14.10 2.62
CA ALA A 118 -4.62 13.00 3.50
C ALA A 118 -5.24 11.67 3.05
N PHE A 119 -6.54 11.68 2.72
CA PHE A 119 -7.26 10.53 2.20
C PHE A 119 -6.69 9.99 0.90
N ALA A 120 -6.41 10.87 -0.05
CA ALA A 120 -5.77 10.51 -1.32
C ALA A 120 -4.35 9.97 -1.10
N CYS A 121 -3.55 10.54 -0.18
CA CYS A 121 -2.20 10.05 0.11
C CYS A 121 -2.19 8.60 0.61
N VAL A 122 -3.05 8.26 1.57
CA VAL A 122 -3.18 6.89 2.10
C VAL A 122 -3.56 5.90 0.99
N ARG A 123 -4.60 6.24 0.22
CA ARG A 123 -5.14 5.35 -0.81
C ARG A 123 -4.22 5.22 -2.02
N SER A 124 -3.50 6.28 -2.40
CA SER A 124 -2.50 6.24 -3.46
C SER A 124 -1.34 5.33 -3.08
N ALA A 125 -0.82 5.44 -1.85
CA ALA A 125 0.27 4.57 -1.38
C ALA A 125 -0.14 3.10 -1.39
N PHE A 126 -1.33 2.79 -0.89
CA PHE A 126 -1.87 1.43 -0.90
C PHE A 126 -2.08 0.90 -2.33
N PHE A 127 -2.76 1.68 -3.18
CA PHE A 127 -3.05 1.29 -4.57
C PHE A 127 -1.79 1.02 -5.36
N VAL A 128 -0.81 1.93 -5.33
CA VAL A 128 0.41 1.82 -6.13
C VAL A 128 1.22 0.59 -5.72
N ARG A 129 1.36 0.31 -4.41
CA ARG A 129 2.03 -0.91 -3.96
C ARG A 129 1.26 -2.16 -4.38
N CYS A 130 -0.07 -2.16 -4.31
CA CYS A 130 -0.88 -3.27 -4.82
C CYS A 130 -0.71 -3.46 -6.33
N ALA A 131 -0.69 -2.37 -7.12
CA ALA A 131 -0.50 -2.44 -8.56
C ALA A 131 0.87 -3.03 -8.94
N MET A 132 1.93 -2.68 -8.20
CA MET A 132 3.24 -3.34 -8.35
C MET A 132 3.15 -4.84 -8.05
N LEU A 133 2.49 -5.23 -6.95
CA LEU A 133 2.32 -6.64 -6.56
C LEU A 133 1.38 -7.44 -7.48
N MET A 134 0.51 -6.76 -8.23
CA MET A 134 -0.33 -7.36 -9.27
C MET A 134 0.40 -7.50 -10.61
N SER A 135 1.63 -6.99 -10.71
CA SER A 135 2.35 -6.80 -11.98
C SER A 135 1.62 -5.90 -12.99
N TRP A 136 0.78 -4.98 -12.49
CA TRP A 136 0.10 -3.97 -13.30
C TRP A 136 0.93 -2.72 -13.55
N LEU A 137 1.91 -2.49 -12.68
CA LEU A 137 2.78 -1.34 -12.71
C LEU A 137 4.23 -1.78 -12.54
N GLU A 138 5.10 -1.23 -13.38
CA GLU A 138 6.54 -1.45 -13.31
C GLU A 138 7.11 -0.89 -11.97
N PRO A 139 7.99 -1.62 -11.27
CA PRO A 139 8.43 -1.23 -9.93
C PRO A 139 9.11 0.13 -9.82
N GLU A 140 9.95 0.54 -10.77
CA GLU A 140 10.61 1.85 -10.72
C GLU A 140 9.59 2.99 -10.80
N THR A 141 8.62 2.86 -11.70
CA THR A 141 7.51 3.80 -11.85
C THR A 141 6.66 3.86 -10.59
N GLY A 142 6.33 2.69 -10.02
CA GLY A 142 5.59 2.61 -8.76
C GLY A 142 6.31 3.27 -7.60
N TRP A 143 7.61 3.00 -7.42
CA TRP A 143 8.41 3.65 -6.37
C TRP A 143 8.50 5.15 -6.54
N ARG A 144 8.68 5.66 -7.77
CA ARG A 144 8.68 7.09 -8.05
C ARG A 144 7.39 7.75 -7.58
N ILE A 145 6.24 7.17 -7.92
CA ILE A 145 4.94 7.68 -7.50
C ILE A 145 4.79 7.63 -5.98
N MET A 146 5.15 6.50 -5.35
CA MET A 146 5.06 6.36 -3.88
C MET A 146 5.92 7.41 -3.15
N LEU A 147 7.14 7.66 -3.62
CA LEU A 147 8.04 8.65 -3.02
C LEU A 147 7.51 10.08 -3.23
N LEU A 148 7.00 10.43 -4.41
CA LEU A 148 6.39 11.74 -4.64
C LEU A 148 5.12 11.94 -3.81
N ASN A 149 4.30 10.91 -3.66
CA ASN A 149 3.13 10.91 -2.78
C ASN A 149 3.53 11.09 -1.30
N ALA A 150 4.65 10.48 -0.90
CA ALA A 150 5.23 10.65 0.43
C ALA A 150 5.67 12.09 0.69
N GLN A 151 6.39 12.69 -0.25
CA GLN A 151 6.77 14.11 -0.17
C GLN A 151 5.54 15.02 -0.05
N ARG A 152 4.52 14.78 -0.88
CA ARG A 152 3.27 15.53 -0.84
C ARG A 152 2.60 15.48 0.53
N ALA A 153 2.64 14.33 1.21
CA ALA A 153 2.15 14.24 2.58
C ALA A 153 3.00 15.09 3.54
N GLN A 154 4.33 14.98 3.48
CA GLN A 154 5.23 15.77 4.33
C GLN A 154 5.07 17.29 4.14
N ASP A 155 4.78 17.73 2.92
CA ASP A 155 4.59 19.14 2.61
C ASP A 155 3.25 19.71 3.11
N CYS A 156 2.23 18.85 3.31
CA CYS A 156 0.87 19.26 3.66
C CYS A 156 0.52 19.10 5.15
N PHE A 157 1.27 18.29 5.90
CA PHE A 157 0.99 17.93 7.28
C PHE A 157 2.22 18.06 8.18
N ASN A 158 2.00 18.36 9.46
CA ASN A 158 3.08 18.68 10.39
C ASN A 158 3.70 17.45 11.05
N ASP A 159 2.88 16.42 11.29
CA ASP A 159 3.24 15.16 11.93
C ASP A 159 2.22 14.05 11.62
N TRP A 160 2.46 12.84 12.15
CA TRP A 160 1.56 11.70 11.97
C TRP A 160 0.18 11.89 12.61
N GLU A 161 0.08 12.63 13.71
CA GLU A 161 -1.20 12.85 14.38
C GLU A 161 -2.09 13.80 13.58
N ASP A 162 -1.51 14.89 13.10
CA ASP A 162 -2.14 15.86 12.20
C ASP A 162 -2.57 15.20 10.88
N PHE A 163 -1.68 14.40 10.27
CA PHE A 163 -2.01 13.59 9.09
C PHE A 163 -3.17 12.61 9.36
N GLY A 164 -3.12 11.90 10.49
CA GLY A 164 -4.14 10.93 10.87
C GLY A 164 -5.52 11.54 11.12
N LYS A 165 -5.57 12.68 11.79
CA LYS A 165 -6.81 13.46 12.00
C LYS A 165 -7.38 13.96 10.67
N ALA A 166 -6.53 14.47 9.78
CA ALA A 166 -6.96 14.88 8.45
C ALA A 166 -7.46 13.70 7.61
N PHE A 167 -6.81 12.53 7.71
CA PHE A 167 -7.26 11.30 7.06
C PHE A 167 -8.65 10.86 7.54
N MET A 168 -8.88 10.90 8.87
CA MET A 168 -10.20 10.62 9.45
C MET A 168 -11.28 11.51 8.83
N LEU A 169 -11.05 12.83 8.82
CA LEU A 169 -11.98 13.79 8.23
C LEU A 169 -12.17 13.57 6.72
N GLY A 170 -11.08 13.31 6.00
CA GLY A 170 -11.09 13.07 4.56
C GLY A 170 -11.91 11.84 4.18
N ARG A 171 -11.83 10.78 4.99
CA ARG A 171 -12.66 9.59 4.85
C ARG A 171 -14.14 9.90 5.17
N GLN A 172 -14.42 10.66 6.22
CA GLN A 172 -15.79 11.04 6.59
C GLN A 172 -16.48 11.82 5.45
N GLN A 173 -15.83 12.83 4.89
CA GLN A 173 -16.40 13.59 3.76
C GLN A 173 -16.55 12.73 2.50
N TRP A 174 -15.63 11.79 2.24
CA TRP A 174 -15.72 10.87 1.11
C TRP A 174 -17.00 10.02 1.20
N ILE A 175 -17.26 9.45 2.37
CA ILE A 175 -18.46 8.64 2.65
C ILE A 175 -19.72 9.52 2.62
N ALA A 176 -19.68 10.72 3.22
CA ALA A 176 -20.82 11.64 3.24
C ALA A 176 -21.24 12.08 1.83
N ALA A 177 -20.31 12.11 0.88
CA ALA A 177 -20.58 12.36 -0.53
C ALA A 177 -20.98 11.10 -1.33
N PHE A 178 -21.29 9.99 -0.67
CA PHE A 178 -21.68 8.70 -1.27
C PHE A 178 -20.64 8.13 -2.24
N ARG A 179 -19.36 8.44 -2.04
CA ARG A 179 -18.27 7.90 -2.87
C ARG A 179 -17.85 6.54 -2.32
N ALA A 180 -17.59 5.59 -3.23
CA ALA A 180 -17.26 4.23 -2.86
C ALA A 180 -15.92 4.15 -2.11
N ASP A 181 -15.91 3.42 -1.00
CA ASP A 181 -14.70 3.15 -0.22
C ASP A 181 -14.50 1.64 -0.01
N SER A 182 -14.37 0.94 -1.13
CA SER A 182 -14.32 -0.53 -1.27
C SER A 182 -13.10 -1.21 -0.62
N LEU A 183 -12.18 -0.44 -0.06
CA LEU A 183 -10.91 -0.92 0.49
C LEU A 183 -10.72 -0.53 1.97
N GLY A 184 -11.72 0.11 2.58
CA GLY A 184 -11.60 0.66 3.93
C GLY A 184 -12.61 0.08 4.92
N THR A 185 -12.18 -0.05 6.17
CA THR A 185 -13.06 -0.19 7.33
C THR A 185 -13.10 1.15 8.09
N SER A 186 -14.06 1.36 8.99
CA SER A 186 -14.13 2.59 9.77
C SER A 186 -12.76 2.95 10.37
N PHE A 187 -12.32 4.20 10.20
CA PHE A 187 -11.08 4.70 10.79
C PHE A 187 -11.46 5.81 11.78
N ASN A 188 -11.14 5.60 13.05
CA ASN A 188 -11.58 6.42 14.18
C ASN A 188 -10.40 6.75 15.10
N GLU A 189 -10.68 7.51 16.15
CA GLU A 189 -9.69 7.95 17.15
C GLU A 189 -8.95 6.78 17.79
N ALA A 190 -9.64 5.64 18.02
CA ALA A 190 -9.02 4.45 18.61
C ALA A 190 -7.97 3.83 17.67
N LYS A 191 -8.28 3.71 16.37
CA LYS A 191 -7.31 3.23 15.38
C LYS A 191 -6.16 4.21 15.19
N LEU A 192 -6.43 5.52 15.16
CA LEU A 192 -5.37 6.53 15.14
C LEU A 192 -4.45 6.39 16.36
N SER A 193 -5.02 6.26 17.56
CA SER A 193 -4.27 6.08 18.80
C SER A 193 -3.41 4.81 18.76
N GLN A 194 -3.92 3.73 18.16
CA GLN A 194 -3.15 2.48 17.98
C GLN A 194 -1.95 2.69 17.06
N LEU A 195 -2.10 3.42 15.95
CA LEU A 195 -0.99 3.72 15.04
C LEU A 195 0.07 4.62 15.66
N LEU A 196 -0.34 5.51 16.58
CA LEU A 196 0.53 6.44 17.30
C LEU A 196 1.02 5.89 18.64
N ALA A 197 0.66 4.65 19.02
CA ALA A 197 1.01 4.09 20.31
C ALA A 197 2.54 3.95 20.47
N PRO A 198 3.16 4.57 21.48
CA PRO A 198 4.61 4.50 21.66
C PRO A 198 5.10 3.05 21.82
N GLY A 199 6.13 2.67 21.06
CA GLY A 199 6.76 1.35 21.13
C GLY A 199 6.03 0.20 20.43
N SER A 200 4.82 0.43 19.89
CA SER A 200 4.05 -0.61 19.19
C SER A 200 3.35 -0.12 17.91
N GLY A 201 3.03 1.16 17.82
CA GLY A 201 2.39 1.77 16.66
C GLY A 201 3.36 1.98 15.50
N VAL A 202 2.93 1.62 14.28
CA VAL A 202 3.75 1.74 13.07
C VAL A 202 4.15 3.20 12.82
N TRP A 203 3.23 4.15 12.99
CA TRP A 203 3.53 5.57 12.80
C TRP A 203 4.40 6.14 13.93
N ALA A 204 4.27 5.62 15.15
CA ALA A 204 5.17 5.98 16.24
C ALA A 204 6.61 5.48 16.03
N SER A 205 6.81 4.43 15.22
CA SER A 205 8.13 3.84 14.95
C SER A 205 8.92 4.56 13.84
N VAL A 206 8.33 5.55 13.18
CA VAL A 206 8.91 6.26 12.04
C VAL A 206 8.80 7.76 12.24
N ASP A 207 9.91 8.49 12.19
CA ASP A 207 9.86 9.95 12.32
C ASP A 207 9.10 10.59 11.15
N TRP A 208 8.26 11.58 11.45
CA TRP A 208 7.52 12.31 10.40
C TRP A 208 8.44 13.00 9.40
N LYS A 209 9.51 13.64 9.92
CA LYS A 209 10.56 14.29 9.13
C LYS A 209 11.41 13.22 8.43
N GLY A 210 10.85 12.62 7.40
CA GLY A 210 11.56 11.69 6.53
C GLY A 210 12.50 12.42 5.57
N LEU A 211 13.32 11.66 4.87
CA LEU A 211 14.21 12.18 3.84
C LEU A 211 13.41 12.59 2.60
N PRO A 212 13.72 13.74 1.97
CA PRO A 212 13.02 14.20 0.78
C PRO A 212 13.02 13.16 -0.35
N ALA A 213 11.93 13.09 -1.10
CA ALA A 213 11.73 12.08 -2.15
C ALA A 213 12.84 12.10 -3.22
N LEU A 214 13.31 13.29 -3.60
CA LEU A 214 14.34 13.48 -4.64
C LEU A 214 15.75 13.72 -4.07
N CYS A 215 16.01 13.35 -2.81
CA CYS A 215 17.36 13.46 -2.25
C CYS A 215 18.33 12.46 -2.93
N PRO A 216 19.42 12.91 -3.57
CA PRO A 216 20.31 12.04 -4.34
C PRO A 216 21.27 11.20 -3.48
N VAL A 217 21.29 11.38 -2.15
CA VAL A 217 22.29 10.79 -1.24
C VAL A 217 21.73 9.64 -0.38
N ALA A 218 20.50 9.20 -0.64
CA ALA A 218 19.75 8.39 0.33
C ALA A 218 19.25 7.04 -0.21
N ASP A 219 19.93 6.47 -1.20
CA ASP A 219 19.64 5.13 -1.72
C ASP A 219 20.26 4.03 -0.85
#